data_AF-A0A8J6XTT8-F1
#
_entry.id   AF-A0A8J6XTT8-F1
#
_cell.length_a   1.000
_cell.length_b   1.000
_cell.length_c   1.000
_cell.angle_alpha   90.00
_cell.angle_beta   90.00
_cell.angle_gamma   90.00
#
_symmetry.space_group_name_H-M   'P 1'
#
loop_
_entity.id
_entity.type
_entity.pdbx_description
1 polymer ?
#
loop_
_entity_poly.entity_id
_entity_poly.type
_entity_poly.pdbx_seq_one_letter_code
_entity_poly.pdbx_strand_id
1 'polypeptide(L)'
;MSIDTSVYDLGDVDKLNFPGDPEAETVPELPRVAAKHGTPPRRIAFGAPPVLHADPDWTAVPSLVIPGAAHMLRGEFAKALCLATLTGFTLTMAWAVHATLDRLAPTLEILGAPAAAAVWTLGALAVVLGCLHVAGVYGGARPNHRANAAPAVHPAVAGTASAIIPGLGQLLNGDRGRAAFLLSGLWLVAASWILVTPWMTGILTSQNLILPGWMTVVTSPVFRWTLPAVLWTM
;
A
#
# COMPACT_ATOMS: atom_id res chain seq x y z
N MET A 1 6.63 32.07 36.00
CA MET A 1 6.53 30.67 35.56
C MET A 1 6.70 30.69 34.04
N SER A 2 7.93 30.45 33.57
CA SER A 2 8.28 30.51 32.15
C SER A 2 8.11 29.12 31.56
N ILE A 3 7.32 28.98 30.51
CA ILE A 3 7.16 27.73 29.77
C ILE A 3 8.29 27.69 28.76
N ASP A 4 9.30 26.85 29.00
CA ASP A 4 10.34 26.51 28.02
C ASP A 4 9.70 25.72 26.89
N THR A 5 9.38 26.40 25.79
CA THR A 5 9.11 25.76 24.52
C THR A 5 10.44 25.48 23.83
N SER A 6 11.00 24.29 24.07
CA SER A 6 12.12 23.79 23.29
C SER A 6 11.64 23.51 21.86
N VAL A 7 11.99 24.40 20.94
CA VAL A 7 11.85 24.18 19.50
C VAL A 7 12.78 23.03 19.13
N TYR A 8 12.21 21.89 18.74
CA TYR A 8 12.99 20.79 18.18
C TYR A 8 13.54 21.23 16.83
N ASP A 9 14.86 21.44 16.77
CA ASP A 9 15.59 21.66 15.53
C ASP A 9 15.61 20.35 14.74
N LEU A 10 14.81 20.29 13.68
CA LEU A 10 14.72 19.16 12.75
C LEU A 10 15.95 19.05 11.83
N GLY A 11 16.93 19.96 11.95
CA GLY A 11 18.16 19.98 11.16
C GLY A 11 19.15 18.86 11.46
N ASP A 12 18.99 18.10 12.55
CA ASP A 12 19.91 17.02 12.93
C ASP A 12 19.44 15.60 12.57
N VAL A 13 18.30 15.45 11.86
CA VAL A 13 17.83 14.14 11.39
C VAL A 13 18.75 13.55 10.31
N ASP A 14 19.47 14.39 9.57
CA ASP A 14 20.48 13.96 8.58
C ASP A 14 21.79 13.44 9.22
N LYS A 15 21.97 13.60 10.54
CA LYS A 15 23.13 13.08 11.29
C LYS A 15 22.83 11.81 12.07
N LEU A 16 21.67 11.18 11.89
CA LEU A 16 21.49 9.77 12.21
C LEU A 16 22.27 8.92 11.19
N ASN A 17 23.60 9.07 11.24
CA ASN A 17 24.54 8.05 10.85
C ASN A 17 24.06 6.75 11.49
N PHE A 18 23.63 5.82 10.65
CA PHE A 18 23.50 4.43 11.05
C PHE A 18 24.82 4.06 11.75
N PRO A 19 24.76 3.48 12.97
CA PRO A 19 25.96 2.96 13.61
C PRO A 19 26.63 2.05 12.60
N GLY A 20 27.90 2.36 12.33
CA GLY A 20 28.67 1.74 11.28
C GLY A 20 28.59 0.22 11.32
N ASP A 21 28.81 -0.41 10.17
CA ASP A 21 29.48 -1.69 10.17
C ASP A 21 30.68 -1.55 11.12
N PRO A 22 30.64 -2.17 12.31
CA PRO A 22 31.86 -2.29 13.07
C PRO A 22 32.78 -3.10 12.17
N GLU A 23 34.00 -2.57 12.01
CA GLU A 23 35.19 -3.31 11.64
C GLU A 23 34.90 -4.65 10.96
N ALA A 24 35.18 -4.73 9.65
CA ALA A 24 35.45 -5.99 9.00
C ALA A 24 36.51 -6.71 9.85
N GLU A 25 36.01 -7.50 10.80
CA GLU A 25 36.76 -8.32 11.71
C GLU A 25 37.58 -9.17 10.77
N THR A 26 38.89 -8.90 10.75
CA THR A 26 39.86 -9.68 10.00
C THR A 26 39.69 -11.10 10.48
N VAL A 27 38.89 -11.87 9.73
CA VAL A 27 38.62 -13.27 10.01
C VAL A 27 39.99 -13.91 10.12
N PRO A 28 40.38 -14.44 11.30
CA PRO A 28 41.67 -15.07 11.46
C PRO A 28 41.79 -16.16 10.39
N GLU A 29 42.83 -16.08 9.56
CA GLU A 29 43.13 -17.10 8.56
C GLU A 29 43.17 -18.45 9.28
N LEU A 30 42.12 -19.26 9.06
CA LEU A 30 42.08 -20.62 9.56
C LEU A 30 43.35 -21.33 9.06
N PRO A 31 44.11 -22.00 9.96
CA PRO A 31 45.33 -22.67 9.57
C PRO A 31 45.03 -23.63 8.43
N ARG A 32 45.69 -23.42 7.28
CA ARG A 32 45.65 -24.33 6.14
C ARG A 32 46.28 -25.65 6.58
N VAL A 33 45.46 -26.55 7.13
CA VAL A 33 45.87 -27.93 7.40
C VAL A 33 46.17 -28.56 6.04
N ALA A 34 47.45 -28.82 5.79
CA ALA A 34 47.92 -29.52 4.62
C ALA A 34 47.22 -30.89 4.54
N ALA A 35 46.29 -31.03 3.59
CA ALA A 35 45.59 -32.28 3.35
C ALA A 35 46.62 -33.34 2.91
N LYS A 36 46.88 -34.32 3.77
CA LYS A 36 47.61 -35.54 3.39
C LYS A 36 46.89 -36.17 2.20
N HIS A 37 47.61 -36.28 1.08
CA HIS A 37 47.17 -36.97 -0.13
C HIS A 37 46.70 -38.40 0.19
N GLY A 38 45.49 -38.75 -0.25
CA GLY A 38 45.11 -40.16 -0.40
C GLY A 38 43.64 -40.50 -0.22
N THR A 39 42.84 -39.67 0.45
CA THR A 39 41.41 -39.97 0.69
C THR A 39 40.54 -38.85 0.13
N PRO A 40 39.59 -39.14 -0.79
CA PRO A 40 38.62 -38.14 -1.21
C PRO A 40 37.86 -37.66 0.04
N PRO A 41 37.72 -36.34 0.26
CA PRO A 41 36.99 -35.85 1.40
C PRO A 41 35.58 -36.42 1.31
N ARG A 42 35.24 -37.31 2.25
CA ARG A 42 33.86 -37.71 2.49
C ARG A 42 33.15 -36.42 2.83
N ARG A 43 32.39 -35.85 1.87
CA ARG A 43 31.45 -34.77 2.15
C ARG A 43 30.52 -35.34 3.21
N ILE A 44 30.81 -35.06 4.47
CA ILE A 44 29.83 -35.13 5.52
C ILE A 44 28.80 -34.10 5.03
N ALA A 45 27.70 -34.61 4.48
CA ALA A 45 26.53 -33.81 4.27
C ALA A 45 26.12 -33.36 5.67
N PHE A 46 26.69 -32.25 6.13
CA PHE A 46 26.10 -31.47 7.19
C PHE A 46 24.66 -31.31 6.73
N GLY A 47 23.74 -31.98 7.45
CA GLY A 47 22.34 -31.96 7.14
C GLY A 47 21.97 -30.53 6.81
N ALA A 48 21.31 -30.32 5.67
CA ALA A 48 20.91 -28.98 5.26
C ALA A 48 20.36 -28.27 6.50
N PRO A 49 20.88 -27.07 6.85
CA PRO A 49 20.44 -26.38 8.04
C PRO A 49 18.91 -26.38 8.04
N PRO A 50 18.25 -26.61 9.19
CA PRO A 50 16.79 -26.66 9.25
C PRO A 50 16.29 -25.43 8.51
N VAL A 51 15.40 -25.65 7.54
CA VAL A 51 14.79 -24.58 6.76
C VAL A 51 14.05 -23.71 7.77
N LEU A 52 14.71 -22.65 8.24
CA LEU A 52 14.11 -21.63 9.07
C LEU A 52 12.99 -21.05 8.22
N HIS A 53 11.76 -21.34 8.61
CA HIS A 53 10.59 -20.71 8.03
C HIS A 53 10.80 -19.21 8.12
N ALA A 54 10.89 -18.55 6.97
CA ALA A 54 10.92 -17.11 6.93
C ALA A 54 9.57 -16.64 7.49
N ASP A 55 9.61 -15.83 8.55
CA ASP A 55 8.39 -15.26 9.10
C ASP A 55 7.69 -14.44 8.00
N PRO A 56 6.36 -14.54 7.87
CA PRO A 56 5.60 -13.72 6.93
C PRO A 56 5.91 -12.24 7.17
N ASP A 57 5.98 -11.44 6.10
CA ASP A 57 6.17 -10.00 6.25
C ASP A 57 4.87 -9.32 6.72
N TRP A 58 4.58 -9.48 8.01
CA TRP A 58 3.43 -8.87 8.68
C TRP A 58 3.52 -7.34 8.73
N THR A 59 4.69 -6.75 8.46
CA THR A 59 4.89 -5.30 8.58
C THR A 59 4.05 -4.51 7.57
N ALA A 60 3.70 -5.11 6.42
CA ALA A 60 2.89 -4.47 5.40
C ALA A 60 1.38 -4.49 5.72
N VAL A 61 0.91 -5.42 6.56
CA VAL A 61 -0.53 -5.62 6.84
C VAL A 61 -1.20 -4.40 7.48
N PRO A 62 -0.61 -3.72 8.46
CA PRO A 62 -1.18 -2.49 9.01
C PRO A 62 -1.37 -1.38 7.97
N SER A 63 -0.56 -1.37 6.89
CA SER A 63 -0.71 -0.38 5.82
C SER A 63 -1.95 -0.58 4.96
N LEU A 64 -2.61 -1.74 5.03
CA LEU A 64 -3.91 -1.98 4.38
C LEU A 64 -5.04 -1.17 5.01
N VAL A 65 -4.84 -0.71 6.25
CA VAL A 65 -5.82 0.09 7.00
C VAL A 65 -5.35 1.53 7.13
N ILE A 66 -4.06 1.72 7.44
CA ILE A 66 -3.48 3.03 7.70
C ILE A 66 -2.31 3.25 6.73
N PRO A 67 -2.49 4.03 5.66
CA PRO A 67 -1.41 4.35 4.73
C PRO A 67 -0.16 4.86 5.47
N GLY A 68 0.97 4.19 5.29
CA GLY A 68 2.24 4.54 5.93
C GLY A 68 2.56 3.80 7.24
N ALA A 69 1.63 3.03 7.82
CA ALA A 69 1.89 2.30 9.08
C ALA A 69 3.06 1.32 9.00
N ALA A 70 3.28 0.69 7.85
CA ALA A 70 4.42 -0.21 7.64
C ALA A 70 5.75 0.53 7.69
N HIS A 71 5.81 1.75 7.15
CA HIS A 71 7.00 2.60 7.25
C HIS A 71 7.26 2.98 8.71
N MET A 72 6.20 3.25 9.49
CA MET A 72 6.32 3.55 10.91
C MET A 72 6.88 2.36 11.71
N LEU A 73 6.39 1.14 11.45
CA LEU A 73 6.90 -0.09 12.07
C LEU A 73 8.36 -0.40 11.71
N ARG A 74 8.87 0.21 10.64
CA ARG A 74 10.27 0.07 10.19
C ARG A 74 11.18 1.18 10.68
N GLY A 75 10.65 2.14 11.44
CA GLY A 75 11.40 3.34 11.84
C GLY A 75 11.61 4.34 10.69
N GLU A 76 10.96 4.17 9.54
CA GLU A 76 11.01 5.10 8.40
C GLU A 76 9.99 6.25 8.61
N PHE A 77 10.11 6.98 9.73
CA PHE A 77 9.12 7.96 10.18
C PHE A 77 8.84 9.06 9.15
N ALA A 78 9.86 9.56 8.45
CA ALA A 78 9.68 10.61 7.44
C ALA A 78 8.75 10.17 6.31
N LYS A 79 8.89 8.93 5.82
CA LYS A 79 8.02 8.38 4.76
C LYS A 79 6.62 8.10 5.29
N ALA A 80 6.52 7.55 6.51
CA ALA A 80 5.24 7.31 7.16
C ALA A 80 4.44 8.60 7.34
N LEU A 81 5.10 9.66 7.84
CA LEU A 81 4.50 10.97 8.04
C LEU A 81 4.10 11.61 6.71
N CYS A 82 4.96 11.56 5.69
CA CYS A 82 4.64 12.07 4.36
C CYS A 82 3.36 11.41 3.78
N LEU A 83 3.29 10.08 3.81
CA LEU A 83 2.11 9.34 3.33
C LEU A 83 0.86 9.66 4.15
N ALA A 84 0.97 9.69 5.48
CA ALA A 84 -0.16 10.00 6.36
C ALA A 84 -0.67 11.44 6.14
N THR A 85 0.22 12.42 6.02
CA THR A 85 -0.12 13.82 5.76
C THR A 85 -0.77 14.00 4.39
N LEU A 86 -0.22 13.38 3.34
CA LEU A 86 -0.81 13.43 2.00
C LEU A 86 -2.19 12.77 1.96
N THR A 87 -2.35 11.64 2.64
CA THR A 87 -3.63 10.93 2.77
C THR A 87 -4.64 11.81 3.51
N GLY A 88 -4.26 12.35 4.67
CA GLY A 88 -5.10 13.24 5.47
C GLY A 88 -5.50 14.49 4.69
N PHE A 89 -4.56 15.16 4.03
CA PHE A 89 -4.84 16.31 3.18
C PHE A 89 -5.82 15.99 2.05
N THR A 90 -5.61 14.87 1.36
CA THR A 90 -6.51 14.41 0.27
C THR A 90 -7.92 14.14 0.79
N LEU A 91 -8.04 13.49 1.96
CA LEU A 91 -9.32 13.25 2.63
C LEU A 91 -10.00 14.55 3.06
N THR A 92 -9.25 15.51 3.62
CA THR A 92 -9.78 16.83 3.99
C THR A 92 -10.26 17.59 2.76
N MET A 93 -9.54 17.54 1.64
CA MET A 93 -9.98 18.12 0.37
C MET A 93 -11.24 17.45 -0.16
N ALA A 94 -11.30 16.11 -0.16
CA ALA A 94 -12.48 15.37 -0.60
C ALA A 94 -13.69 15.71 0.28
N TRP A 95 -13.51 15.78 1.60
CA TRP A 95 -14.51 16.21 2.56
C TRP A 95 -14.97 17.65 2.30
N ALA A 96 -14.04 18.59 2.08
CA ALA A 96 -14.37 19.99 1.83
C ALA A 96 -15.18 20.16 0.53
N VAL A 97 -14.77 19.50 -0.55
CA VAL A 97 -15.52 19.48 -1.81
C VAL A 97 -16.90 18.88 -1.57
N HIS A 98 -16.97 17.72 -0.94
CA HIS A 98 -18.22 17.04 -0.59
C HIS A 98 -19.19 17.94 0.20
N ALA A 99 -18.71 18.56 1.28
CA ALA A 99 -19.51 19.41 2.17
C ALA A 99 -19.97 20.71 1.50
N THR A 100 -19.34 21.10 0.39
CA THR A 100 -19.67 22.34 -0.33
C THR A 100 -20.26 22.11 -1.72
N LEU A 101 -20.53 20.85 -2.12
CA LEU A 101 -21.00 20.49 -3.47
C LEU A 101 -22.18 21.36 -3.94
N ASP A 102 -23.20 21.52 -3.11
CA ASP A 102 -24.41 22.29 -3.44
C ASP A 102 -24.13 23.77 -3.74
N ARG A 103 -23.07 24.33 -3.15
CA ARG A 103 -22.63 25.72 -3.36
C ARG A 103 -21.56 25.83 -4.43
N LEU A 104 -20.78 24.77 -4.62
CA LEU A 104 -19.65 24.74 -5.56
C LEU A 104 -20.15 24.75 -7.00
N ALA A 105 -21.20 23.98 -7.30
CA ALA A 105 -21.75 23.88 -8.65
C ALA A 105 -22.17 25.23 -9.27
N PRO A 106 -23.02 26.07 -8.63
CA PRO A 106 -23.38 27.37 -9.20
C PRO A 106 -22.18 28.32 -9.26
N THR A 107 -21.22 28.19 -8.35
CA THR A 107 -19.98 29.01 -8.36
C THR A 107 -19.10 28.65 -9.56
N LEU A 108 -19.00 27.35 -9.90
CA LEU A 108 -18.24 26.89 -11.05
C LEU A 108 -18.82 27.40 -12.36
N GLU A 109 -20.16 27.43 -12.50
CA GLU A 109 -20.82 27.99 -13.68
C GLU A 109 -20.52 29.48 -13.86
N ILE A 110 -20.51 30.26 -12.78
CA ILE A 110 -20.13 31.69 -12.81
C ILE A 110 -18.68 31.86 -13.28
N LEU A 111 -17.80 30.92 -12.93
CA LEU A 111 -16.40 30.91 -13.35
C LEU A 111 -16.18 30.32 -14.76
N GLY A 112 -17.26 29.94 -15.47
CA GLY A 112 -17.18 29.34 -16.80
C GLY A 112 -16.72 27.87 -16.82
N ALA A 113 -16.74 27.20 -15.67
CA ALA A 113 -16.44 25.78 -15.54
C ALA A 113 -17.72 24.93 -15.50
N PRO A 114 -17.71 23.68 -16.00
CA PRO A 114 -18.88 22.82 -15.92
C PRO A 114 -19.17 22.41 -14.47
N ALA A 115 -20.44 22.35 -14.08
CA ALA A 115 -20.87 21.85 -12.77
C ALA A 115 -20.33 20.43 -12.47
N ALA A 116 -20.10 19.63 -13.51
CA ALA A 116 -19.48 18.31 -13.44
C ALA A 116 -18.06 18.33 -12.85
N ALA A 117 -17.35 19.46 -12.90
CA ALA A 117 -15.99 19.59 -12.41
C ALA A 117 -15.87 19.27 -10.91
N ALA A 118 -16.91 19.55 -10.11
CA ALA A 118 -16.94 19.18 -8.70
C ALA A 118 -16.88 17.66 -8.50
N VAL A 119 -17.66 16.92 -9.29
CA VAL A 119 -17.71 15.45 -9.27
C VAL A 119 -16.41 14.87 -9.80
N TRP A 120 -15.85 15.44 -10.89
CA TRP A 120 -14.55 15.02 -11.41
C TRP A 120 -13.42 15.25 -10.41
N THR A 121 -13.49 16.34 -9.64
CA THR A 121 -12.54 16.62 -8.56
C THR A 121 -12.62 15.54 -7.48
N LEU A 122 -13.82 15.15 -7.04
CA LEU A 122 -13.99 14.03 -6.11
C LEU A 122 -13.44 12.71 -6.66
N GLY A 123 -13.70 12.42 -7.93
CA GLY A 123 -13.15 11.25 -8.61
C GLY A 123 -11.62 11.26 -8.65
N ALA A 124 -11.02 12.40 -8.99
CA ALA A 124 -9.57 12.57 -9.02
C ALA A 124 -8.95 12.41 -7.62
N LEU A 125 -9.57 12.98 -6.59
CA LEU A 125 -9.11 12.83 -5.20
C LEU A 125 -9.21 11.37 -4.72
N ALA A 126 -10.25 10.64 -5.11
CA ALA A 126 -10.37 9.20 -4.83
C ALA A 126 -9.26 8.38 -5.52
N VAL A 127 -8.91 8.71 -6.77
CA VAL A 127 -7.78 8.09 -7.47
C VAL A 127 -6.47 8.37 -6.75
N VAL A 128 -6.21 9.62 -6.37
CA VAL A 128 -5.00 10.00 -5.62
C VAL A 128 -4.92 9.24 -4.29
N LEU A 129 -6.04 9.15 -3.56
CA LEU A 129 -6.13 8.39 -2.32
C LEU A 129 -5.81 6.90 -2.53
N GLY A 130 -6.33 6.31 -3.61
CA GLY A 130 -6.01 4.95 -4.01
C GLY A 130 -4.53 4.76 -4.30
N CYS A 131 -3.92 5.67 -5.05
CA CYS A 131 -2.48 5.65 -5.34
C CYS A 131 -1.64 5.78 -4.07
N LEU A 132 -1.99 6.69 -3.14
CA LEU A 132 -1.30 6.86 -1.87
C LEU A 132 -1.40 5.60 -0.99
N HIS A 133 -2.58 4.98 -0.94
CA HIS A 133 -2.80 3.74 -0.19
C HIS A 133 -1.97 2.59 -0.79
N VAL A 134 -2.03 2.38 -2.11
CA VAL A 134 -1.23 1.37 -2.82
C VAL A 134 0.26 1.63 -2.62
N ALA A 135 0.72 2.88 -2.72
CA ALA A 135 2.11 3.25 -2.48
C ALA A 135 2.55 2.94 -1.04
N GLY A 136 1.69 3.21 -0.04
CA GLY A 136 1.97 2.90 1.35
C GLY A 136 2.08 1.40 1.63
N VAL A 137 1.22 0.58 1.02
CA VAL A 137 1.29 -0.89 1.12
C VAL A 137 2.51 -1.44 0.38
N TYR A 138 2.76 -0.96 -0.83
CA TYR A 138 3.85 -1.43 -1.69
C TYR A 138 5.23 -1.04 -1.15
N GLY A 139 5.43 0.24 -0.83
CA GLY A 139 6.65 0.76 -0.21
C GLY A 139 6.86 0.18 1.20
N GLY A 140 5.75 -0.11 1.87
CA GLY A 140 5.66 -0.77 3.16
C GLY A 140 5.90 -2.28 3.15
N ALA A 141 6.18 -2.93 2.03
CA ALA A 141 6.56 -4.35 1.97
C ALA A 141 8.10 -4.48 1.87
N ARG A 142 8.76 -5.51 2.43
CA ARG A 142 10.23 -5.74 2.30
C ARG A 142 10.57 -6.54 1.05
N PRO A 143 11.43 -6.04 0.14
CA PRO A 143 11.77 -6.79 -1.07
C PRO A 143 12.30 -8.15 -0.63
N ASN A 144 11.56 -9.22 -0.96
CA ASN A 144 12.05 -10.57 -0.72
C ASN A 144 13.14 -10.81 -1.75
N HIS A 145 14.36 -10.35 -1.45
CA HIS A 145 15.57 -10.69 -2.22
C HIS A 145 15.83 -12.21 -2.21
N ARG A 146 15.08 -12.96 -1.38
CA ARG A 146 15.01 -14.43 -1.32
C ARG A 146 13.68 -15.00 -1.80
N ALA A 147 12.96 -14.36 -2.72
CA ALA A 147 11.71 -14.89 -3.27
C ALA A 147 11.85 -16.31 -3.87
N ASN A 148 13.07 -16.73 -4.20
CA ASN A 148 13.37 -18.08 -4.67
C ASN A 148 13.75 -19.09 -3.56
N ALA A 149 13.85 -18.66 -2.29
CA ALA A 149 14.41 -19.50 -1.21
C ALA A 149 13.64 -19.46 0.12
N ALA A 150 12.76 -18.47 0.35
CA ALA A 150 11.89 -18.46 1.53
C ALA A 150 10.68 -19.37 1.28
N PRO A 151 10.28 -20.23 2.24
CA PRO A 151 9.03 -20.97 2.14
C PRO A 151 7.87 -19.98 2.06
N ALA A 152 7.06 -20.09 1.00
CA ALA A 152 5.81 -19.33 0.89
C ALA A 152 4.91 -19.62 2.10
N VAL A 153 4.09 -18.64 2.50
CA VAL A 153 3.06 -18.85 3.53
C VAL A 153 2.19 -20.02 3.12
N HIS A 154 1.75 -20.82 4.08
CA HIS A 154 0.92 -21.99 3.81
C HIS A 154 -0.26 -21.60 2.90
N PRO A 155 -0.51 -22.31 1.78
CA PRO A 155 -1.51 -21.90 0.78
C PRO A 155 -2.91 -21.65 1.36
N ALA A 156 -3.30 -22.43 2.37
CA ALA A 156 -4.58 -22.21 3.07
C ALA A 156 -4.61 -20.86 3.81
N VAL A 157 -3.53 -20.46 4.48
CA VAL A 157 -3.46 -19.17 5.20
C VAL A 157 -3.47 -18.02 4.20
N ALA A 158 -2.67 -18.12 3.13
CA ALA A 158 -2.68 -17.12 2.06
C ALA A 158 -4.06 -17.01 1.39
N GLY A 159 -4.71 -18.15 1.10
CA GLY A 159 -6.06 -18.20 0.53
C GLY A 159 -7.11 -17.57 1.46
N THR A 160 -7.11 -17.93 2.74
CA THR A 160 -8.02 -17.33 3.73
C THR A 160 -7.78 -15.83 3.89
N ALA A 161 -6.51 -15.41 3.90
CA ALA A 161 -6.16 -14.00 4.00
C ALA A 161 -6.66 -13.20 2.78
N SER A 162 -6.48 -13.74 1.57
CA SER A 162 -7.01 -13.14 0.33
C SER A 162 -8.54 -13.18 0.23
N ALA A 163 -9.20 -14.12 0.90
CA ALA A 163 -10.66 -14.15 0.99
C ALA A 163 -11.21 -13.01 1.87
N ILE A 164 -10.47 -12.58 2.89
CA ILE A 164 -10.86 -11.46 3.77
C ILE A 164 -10.49 -10.12 3.11
N ILE A 165 -9.25 -9.98 2.65
CA ILE A 165 -8.75 -8.76 2.01
C ILE A 165 -8.09 -9.16 0.68
N PRO A 166 -8.61 -8.74 -0.48
CA PRO A 166 -8.02 -9.09 -1.77
C PRO A 166 -6.56 -8.59 -1.84
N GLY A 167 -5.66 -9.47 -2.26
CA GLY A 167 -4.23 -9.17 -2.34
C GLY A 167 -3.43 -9.42 -1.06
N LEU A 168 -4.07 -9.68 0.09
CA LEU A 168 -3.35 -9.90 1.35
C LEU A 168 -2.53 -11.20 1.33
N GLY A 169 -3.05 -12.31 0.81
CA GLY A 169 -2.28 -13.55 0.66
C GLY A 169 -1.10 -13.39 -0.27
N GLN A 170 -1.25 -12.62 -1.36
CA GLN A 170 -0.17 -12.27 -2.27
C GLN A 170 0.90 -11.42 -1.57
N LEU A 171 0.47 -10.46 -0.75
CA LEU A 171 1.36 -9.63 0.07
C LEU A 171 2.15 -10.48 1.08
N LEU A 172 1.49 -11.40 1.77
CA LEU A 172 2.10 -12.34 2.72
C LEU A 172 3.09 -13.29 2.04
N ASN A 173 2.81 -13.68 0.79
CA ASN A 173 3.72 -14.46 -0.06
C ASN A 173 4.85 -13.62 -0.67
N GLY A 174 4.88 -12.31 -0.44
CA GLY A 174 5.88 -11.39 -1.00
C GLY A 174 5.66 -11.01 -2.48
N ASP A 175 4.54 -11.41 -3.10
CA ASP A 175 4.16 -11.01 -4.45
C ASP A 175 3.46 -9.64 -4.43
N ARG A 176 4.29 -8.60 -4.38
CA ARG A 176 3.84 -7.21 -4.32
C ARG A 176 3.12 -6.77 -5.58
N GLY A 177 3.52 -7.32 -6.74
CA GLY A 177 2.98 -6.92 -8.03
C GLY A 177 1.51 -7.30 -8.11
N ARG A 178 1.20 -8.57 -7.76
CA ARG A 178 -0.19 -9.02 -7.69
C ARG A 178 -0.95 -8.35 -6.54
N ALA A 179 -0.34 -8.18 -5.37
CA ALA A 179 -0.99 -7.47 -4.26
C ALA A 179 -1.38 -6.04 -4.63
N ALA A 180 -0.49 -5.28 -5.27
CA ALA A 180 -0.77 -3.92 -5.72
C ALA A 180 -1.82 -3.87 -6.83
N PHE A 181 -1.81 -4.83 -7.76
CA PHE A 181 -2.84 -4.95 -8.79
C PHE A 181 -4.23 -5.19 -8.16
N LEU A 182 -4.34 -6.15 -7.24
CA LEU A 182 -5.59 -6.48 -6.55
C LEU A 182 -6.10 -5.31 -5.70
N LEU A 183 -5.20 -4.64 -4.98
CA LEU A 183 -5.55 -3.47 -4.18
C LEU A 183 -6.00 -2.28 -5.07
N SER A 184 -5.35 -2.08 -6.22
CA SER A 184 -5.77 -1.06 -7.19
C SER A 184 -7.14 -1.39 -7.77
N GLY A 185 -7.40 -2.67 -8.08
CA GLY A 185 -8.70 -3.16 -8.49
C GLY A 185 -9.79 -2.89 -7.44
N LEU A 186 -9.49 -3.13 -6.16
CA LEU A 186 -10.39 -2.83 -5.05
C LEU A 186 -10.75 -1.34 -4.98
N TRP A 187 -9.77 -0.45 -5.18
CA TRP A 187 -10.04 1.00 -5.25
C TRP A 187 -10.91 1.37 -6.45
N LEU A 188 -10.71 0.73 -7.60
CA LEU A 188 -11.56 0.92 -8.79
C LEU A 188 -13.00 0.49 -8.52
N VAL A 189 -13.20 -0.66 -7.87
CA VAL A 189 -14.51 -1.14 -7.41
C VAL A 189 -15.11 -0.13 -6.44
N ALA A 190 -14.39 0.29 -5.41
CA ALA A 190 -14.89 1.23 -4.41
C ALA A 190 -15.30 2.58 -5.04
N ALA A 191 -14.47 3.12 -5.95
CA ALA A 191 -14.78 4.33 -6.69
C ALA A 191 -16.04 4.19 -7.55
N SER A 192 -16.18 3.05 -8.25
CA SER A 192 -17.40 2.79 -9.04
C SER A 192 -18.64 2.64 -8.18
N TRP A 193 -18.55 2.04 -6.98
CA TRP A 193 -19.67 1.95 -6.05
C TRP A 193 -20.10 3.30 -5.49
N ILE A 194 -19.16 4.18 -5.16
CA ILE A 194 -19.46 5.54 -4.70
C ILE A 194 -20.36 6.27 -5.71
N LEU A 195 -20.06 6.14 -7.01
CA LEU A 195 -20.82 6.79 -8.09
C LEU A 195 -22.28 6.34 -8.17
N VAL A 196 -22.63 5.18 -7.59
CA VAL A 196 -24.00 4.63 -7.62
C VAL A 196 -24.67 4.53 -6.26
N THR A 197 -24.06 5.14 -5.25
CA THR A 197 -24.77 5.37 -4.00
C THR A 197 -26.00 6.25 -4.26
N PRO A 198 -27.17 5.97 -3.63
CA PRO A 198 -28.38 6.76 -3.83
C PRO A 198 -28.17 8.26 -3.62
N TRP A 199 -27.30 8.60 -2.66
CA TRP A 199 -26.90 9.97 -2.36
C TRP A 199 -26.16 10.62 -3.53
N MET A 200 -25.13 9.98 -4.10
CA MET A 200 -24.40 10.52 -5.24
C MET A 200 -25.30 10.65 -6.47
N THR A 201 -26.17 9.66 -6.73
CA THR A 201 -27.14 9.75 -7.83
C THR A 201 -28.12 10.90 -7.64
N GLY A 202 -28.52 11.20 -6.39
CA GLY A 202 -29.35 12.36 -6.06
C GLY A 202 -28.66 13.68 -6.42
N ILE A 203 -27.37 13.81 -6.10
CA ILE A 203 -26.57 14.99 -6.44
C ILE A 203 -26.37 15.13 -7.94
N LEU A 204 -26.02 14.03 -8.62
CA LEU A 204 -25.87 14.05 -10.08
C LEU A 204 -27.18 14.47 -10.76
N THR A 205 -28.31 13.98 -10.27
CA THR A 205 -29.63 14.33 -10.80
C THR A 205 -30.01 15.79 -10.50
N SER A 206 -29.74 16.29 -9.28
CA SER A 206 -30.05 17.68 -8.91
C SER A 206 -29.24 18.70 -9.71
N GLN A 207 -28.02 18.33 -10.12
CA GLN A 207 -27.13 19.14 -10.94
C GLN A 207 -27.34 18.91 -12.45
N ASN A 208 -28.38 18.16 -12.84
CA ASN A 208 -28.67 17.79 -14.23
C ASN A 208 -27.47 17.15 -14.96
N LEU A 209 -26.63 16.43 -14.20
CA LEU A 209 -25.45 15.74 -14.70
C LEU A 209 -25.82 14.35 -15.20
N ILE A 210 -25.86 14.19 -16.50
CA ILE A 210 -26.03 12.89 -17.14
C ILE A 210 -24.69 12.16 -17.09
N LEU A 211 -24.66 11.01 -16.41
CA LEU A 211 -23.51 10.12 -16.45
C LEU A 211 -23.23 9.69 -17.90
N PRO A 212 -21.98 9.74 -18.37
CA PRO A 212 -21.60 9.14 -19.65
C PRO A 212 -22.11 7.70 -19.76
N GLY A 213 -22.59 7.28 -20.92
CA GLY A 213 -23.17 5.94 -21.10
C GLY A 213 -22.22 4.78 -20.75
N TRP A 214 -20.90 4.99 -20.81
CA TRP A 214 -19.95 3.97 -20.34
C TRP A 214 -19.93 3.86 -18.80
N MET A 215 -20.16 4.96 -18.08
CA MET A 215 -20.28 4.93 -16.62
C MET A 215 -21.53 4.17 -16.20
N THR A 216 -22.65 4.28 -16.93
CA THR A 216 -23.86 3.52 -16.59
C THR A 216 -23.61 2.01 -16.63
N VAL A 217 -22.80 1.52 -17.57
CA VAL A 217 -22.34 0.12 -17.63
C VAL A 217 -21.52 -0.26 -16.39
N VAL A 218 -20.53 0.54 -16.02
CA VAL A 218 -19.68 0.32 -14.84
C VAL A 218 -20.51 0.33 -13.56
N THR A 219 -21.55 1.15 -13.53
CA THR A 219 -22.47 1.25 -12.39
C THR A 219 -23.60 0.22 -12.40
N SER A 220 -23.70 -0.65 -13.42
CA SER A 220 -24.75 -1.65 -13.53
C SER A 220 -24.66 -2.71 -12.43
N PRO A 221 -25.78 -3.31 -11.96
CA PRO A 221 -25.74 -4.37 -10.95
C PRO A 221 -24.85 -5.55 -11.36
N VAL A 222 -24.87 -5.92 -12.65
CA VAL A 222 -24.02 -6.99 -13.18
C VAL A 222 -22.55 -6.67 -12.92
N PHE A 223 -22.08 -5.51 -13.38
CA PHE A 223 -20.67 -5.13 -13.25
C PHE A 223 -20.23 -4.97 -11.78
N ARG A 224 -21.12 -4.47 -10.92
CA ARG A 224 -20.86 -4.34 -9.47
C ARG A 224 -20.55 -5.66 -8.78
N TRP A 225 -21.20 -6.75 -9.19
CA TRP A 225 -21.00 -8.06 -8.57
C TRP A 225 -19.95 -8.89 -9.30
N THR A 226 -19.83 -8.73 -10.62
CA THR A 226 -18.85 -9.49 -11.42
C THR A 226 -17.44 -8.91 -11.31
N LEU A 227 -17.27 -7.58 -11.25
CA LEU A 227 -15.94 -6.97 -11.20
C LEU A 227 -15.14 -7.39 -9.96
N PRO A 228 -15.69 -7.35 -8.73
CA PRO A 228 -14.98 -7.88 -7.56
C PRO A 228 -14.69 -9.37 -7.72
N ALA A 229 -15.66 -10.16 -8.19
CA ALA A 229 -15.44 -11.60 -8.38
C ALA A 229 -14.31 -11.91 -9.36
N VAL A 230 -14.26 -11.21 -10.50
CA VAL A 230 -13.19 -11.34 -11.49
C VAL A 230 -11.85 -10.92 -10.89
N LEU A 231 -11.80 -9.77 -10.23
CA LEU A 231 -10.58 -9.29 -9.57
C LEU A 231 -10.07 -10.30 -8.54
N TRP A 232 -10.95 -10.91 -7.74
CA TRP A 232 -10.58 -11.93 -6.75
C TRP A 232 -10.00 -13.21 -7.34
N THR A 233 -10.29 -13.51 -8.62
CA THR A 233 -9.79 -14.72 -9.30
C THR A 233 -8.45 -14.55 -10.02
N MET A 234 -7.95 -13.31 -10.15
CA MET A 234 -6.69 -12.97 -10.83
C MET A 234 -5.48 -13.07 -9.90
#